data_AF-A0A9P7B6R8-F1
#
_entry.id   AF-A0A9P7B6R8-F1
#
_cell.length_a   1.000
_cell.length_b   1.000
_cell.length_c   1.000
_cell.angle_alpha   90.00
_cell.angle_beta   90.00
_cell.angle_gamma   90.00
#
_symmetry.space_group_name_H-M   'P 1'
#
loop_
_entity.id
_entity.type
_entity.pdbx_description
1 polymer ?
#
loop_
_entity_poly.entity_id
_entity_poly.type
_entity_poly.pdbx_seq_one_letter_code
_entity_poly.pdbx_strand_id
1 'polypeptide(L)'
;MDSNIIESSIVKETSDTLKDKENLSNYFTRRYLENPDFVNQIEKAVTEEPAIKEIKEMLALLKDLSPNKETVTTDGKPVETEVTYNFDWNIIYDLSSKIIEEYSQQIDSIFKELEIVNKILGYWQEAGFSYDAHLGLKVMNNHEQWTENKRKYLKYRQGQLDSTVKEIADSVGRLERD
;
A
#
# COMPACT_ATOMS: atom_id res chain seq x y z
N MET A 1 37.41 19.66 6.94
CA MET A 1 37.67 18.26 6.52
C MET A 1 36.38 17.45 6.66
N ASP A 2 35.23 18.08 6.36
CA ASP A 2 33.93 17.68 6.94
C ASP A 2 32.86 17.41 5.87
N SER A 3 33.16 17.62 4.59
CA SER A 3 32.24 17.33 3.49
C SER A 3 32.13 15.83 3.18
N ASN A 4 33.21 15.06 3.39
CA ASN A 4 33.21 13.60 3.16
C ASN A 4 32.41 12.81 4.20
N ILE A 5 32.18 13.37 5.40
CA ILE A 5 31.42 12.70 6.46
C ILE A 5 29.93 12.80 6.16
N ILE A 6 29.47 13.95 5.65
CA ILE A 6 28.06 14.19 5.33
C ILE A 6 27.60 13.35 4.13
N GLU A 7 28.42 13.23 3.07
CA GLU A 7 28.11 12.36 1.94
C GLU A 7 28.09 10.88 2.32
N SER A 8 28.97 10.44 3.24
CA SER A 8 29.00 9.04 3.69
C SER A 8 27.78 8.64 4.53
N SER A 9 27.20 9.58 5.28
CA SER A 9 25.99 9.35 6.09
C SER A 9 24.73 9.37 5.24
N ILE A 10 24.63 10.29 4.27
CA ILE A 10 23.48 10.38 3.35
C ILE A 10 23.46 9.19 2.38
N VAL A 11 24.63 8.70 1.95
CA VAL A 11 24.74 7.49 1.10
C VAL A 11 24.44 6.21 1.89
N LYS A 12 24.69 6.17 3.20
CA LYS A 12 24.28 5.05 4.06
C LYS A 12 22.76 5.04 4.32
N GLU A 13 22.17 6.20 4.59
CA GLU A 13 20.71 6.32 4.79
C GLU A 13 19.92 6.00 3.49
N THR A 14 20.48 6.33 2.33
CA THR A 14 19.88 5.99 1.03
C THR A 14 20.17 4.54 0.59
N SER A 15 21.25 3.92 1.08
CA SER A 15 21.54 2.50 0.85
C SER A 15 20.65 1.58 1.70
N ASP A 16 20.32 1.98 2.93
CA ASP A 16 19.45 1.17 3.80
C ASP A 16 17.97 1.27 3.38
N THR A 17 17.56 2.38 2.76
CA THR A 17 16.19 2.54 2.22
C THR A 17 15.96 1.83 0.87
N LEU A 18 17.01 1.30 0.22
CA LEU A 18 16.91 0.59 -1.05
C LEU A 18 16.92 -0.95 -0.93
N LYS A 19 17.15 -1.49 0.27
CA LYS A 19 17.04 -2.94 0.54
C LYS A 19 15.64 -3.41 0.96
N ASP A 20 14.79 -2.49 1.41
CA ASP A 20 13.43 -2.81 1.89
C ASP A 20 12.38 -2.80 0.78
N LYS A 21 12.72 -3.32 -0.41
CA LYS A 21 11.73 -3.72 -1.42
C LYS A 21 11.17 -5.13 -1.18
N GLU A 22 11.55 -5.78 -0.08
CA GLU A 22 10.89 -6.99 0.38
C GLU A 22 9.58 -6.65 1.09
N ASN A 23 8.51 -6.65 0.29
CA ASN A 23 7.11 -6.69 0.68
C ASN A 23 6.63 -5.55 1.59
N LEU A 24 5.98 -4.55 0.97
CA LEU A 24 5.02 -3.69 1.67
C LEU A 24 4.06 -4.51 2.55
N SER A 25 3.67 -5.71 2.09
CA SER A 25 2.90 -6.67 2.88
C SER A 25 3.56 -6.99 4.23
N ASN A 26 4.87 -7.22 4.28
CA ASN A 26 5.59 -7.50 5.53
C ASN A 26 5.66 -6.27 6.45
N TYR A 27 5.77 -5.07 5.86
CA TYR A 27 5.72 -3.82 6.63
C TYR A 27 4.34 -3.60 7.26
N PHE A 28 3.25 -3.85 6.53
CA PHE A 28 1.89 -3.78 7.05
C PHE A 28 1.62 -4.84 8.14
N THR A 29 2.01 -6.09 7.91
CA THR A 29 1.86 -7.18 8.89
C THR A 29 2.59 -6.86 10.19
N ARG A 30 3.85 -6.42 10.11
CA ARG A 30 4.66 -6.11 11.28
C ARG A 30 4.17 -4.90 12.08
N ARG A 31 3.59 -3.91 11.41
CA ARG A 31 3.13 -2.67 12.05
C ARG A 31 1.73 -2.77 12.65
N TYR A 32 0.84 -3.53 12.02
CA TYR A 32 -0.57 -3.59 12.39
C TYR A 32 -0.97 -4.95 12.98
N LEU A 33 -0.54 -6.08 12.40
CA LEU A 33 -0.96 -7.41 12.86
C LEU A 33 -0.10 -7.96 14.00
N GLU A 34 1.19 -7.60 14.05
CA GLU A 34 2.10 -8.00 15.14
C GLU A 34 2.11 -7.03 16.32
N ASN A 35 1.45 -5.87 16.20
CA ASN A 35 1.38 -4.89 17.28
C ASN A 35 0.23 -5.25 18.23
N PRO A 36 0.52 -5.69 19.47
CA PRO A 36 -0.51 -6.12 20.42
C PRO A 36 -1.48 -4.99 20.77
N ASP A 37 -1.05 -3.73 20.73
CA ASP A 37 -1.91 -2.59 21.05
C ASP A 37 -2.99 -2.38 19.98
N PHE A 38 -2.64 -2.57 18.71
CA PHE A 38 -3.59 -2.44 17.60
C PHE A 38 -4.57 -3.62 17.54
N VAL A 39 -4.08 -4.83 17.80
CA VAL A 39 -4.93 -6.03 17.92
C VAL A 39 -5.91 -5.87 19.08
N ASN A 40 -5.44 -5.42 20.24
CA ASN A 40 -6.31 -5.14 21.40
C ASN A 40 -7.31 -4.01 21.12
N GLN A 41 -6.92 -3.01 20.31
CA GLN A 41 -7.81 -1.91 19.93
C GLN A 41 -8.90 -2.36 18.96
N ILE A 42 -8.58 -3.24 18.00
CA ILE A 42 -9.56 -3.89 17.13
C ILE A 42 -10.44 -4.82 17.94
N GLU A 43 -9.87 -5.66 18.80
CA GLU A 43 -10.63 -6.58 19.64
C GLU A 43 -11.59 -5.82 20.54
N LYS A 44 -11.17 -4.68 21.08
CA LYS A 44 -12.03 -3.78 21.85
C LYS A 44 -13.11 -3.13 20.98
N ALA A 45 -12.79 -2.66 19.77
CA ALA A 45 -13.77 -2.09 18.85
C ALA A 45 -14.82 -3.11 18.39
N VAL A 46 -14.39 -4.35 18.12
CA VAL A 46 -15.25 -5.48 17.76
C VAL A 46 -16.10 -5.94 18.95
N THR A 47 -15.56 -5.92 20.17
CA THR A 47 -16.36 -6.27 21.37
C THR A 47 -17.26 -5.14 21.87
N GLU A 48 -17.02 -3.90 21.44
CA GLU A 48 -17.90 -2.76 21.72
C GLU A 48 -19.07 -2.65 20.75
N GLU A 49 -19.02 -3.35 19.62
CA GLU A 49 -20.07 -3.41 18.61
C GLU A 49 -21.36 -4.00 19.23
N PRO A 50 -22.52 -3.32 19.10
CA PRO A 50 -23.74 -3.67 19.82
C PRO A 50 -24.22 -5.09 19.52
N ALA A 51 -24.04 -5.56 18.28
CA ALA A 51 -24.38 -6.93 17.88
C ALA A 51 -23.60 -8.00 18.66
N ILE A 52 -22.32 -7.77 18.94
CA ILE A 52 -21.47 -8.75 19.64
C ILE A 52 -21.72 -8.72 21.15
N LYS A 53 -22.12 -7.57 21.72
CA LYS A 53 -22.61 -7.49 23.11
C LYS A 53 -23.91 -8.24 23.28
N GLU A 54 -24.88 -8.06 22.38
CA GLU A 54 -26.15 -8.80 22.40
C GLU A 54 -25.93 -10.31 22.27
N ILE A 55 -25.01 -10.74 21.39
CA ILE A 55 -24.62 -12.15 21.25
C ILE A 55 -23.96 -12.67 22.53
N LYS A 56 -23.05 -11.92 23.16
CA LYS A 56 -22.41 -12.34 24.43
C LYS A 56 -23.40 -12.41 25.59
N GLU A 57 -24.33 -11.47 25.67
CA GLU A 57 -25.39 -11.46 26.67
C GLU A 57 -26.36 -12.62 26.44
N MET A 58 -26.76 -12.90 25.21
CA MET A 58 -27.55 -14.11 24.89
C MET A 58 -26.78 -15.40 25.15
N LEU A 59 -25.48 -15.48 24.84
CA LEU A 59 -24.64 -16.64 25.15
C LEU A 59 -24.49 -16.86 26.65
N ALA A 60 -24.40 -15.77 27.43
CA ALA A 60 -24.41 -15.83 28.89
C ALA A 60 -25.76 -16.33 29.41
N LEU A 61 -26.88 -15.83 28.88
CA LEU A 61 -28.22 -16.31 29.22
C LEU A 61 -28.42 -17.79 28.83
N LEU A 62 -27.94 -18.21 27.66
CA LEU A 62 -27.96 -19.62 27.22
C LEU A 62 -27.10 -20.52 28.11
N LYS A 63 -25.96 -20.01 28.59
CA LYS A 63 -25.06 -20.73 29.49
C LYS A 63 -25.62 -20.83 30.91
N ASP A 64 -26.36 -19.83 31.37
CA ASP A 64 -27.10 -19.86 32.63
C ASP A 64 -28.37 -20.73 32.54
N LEU A 65 -29.00 -20.82 31.37
CA LEU A 65 -30.13 -21.73 31.11
C LEU A 65 -29.70 -23.18 30.86
N SER A 66 -28.42 -23.44 30.58
CA SER A 66 -27.86 -24.79 30.60
C SER A 66 -27.77 -25.23 32.06
N PRO A 67 -28.63 -26.13 32.55
CA PRO A 67 -28.61 -26.48 33.96
C PRO A 67 -27.26 -27.11 34.27
N ASN A 68 -26.55 -26.51 35.23
CA ASN A 68 -25.72 -27.30 36.13
C ASN A 68 -26.55 -28.53 36.51
N LYS A 69 -26.00 -29.72 36.27
CA LYS A 69 -26.57 -30.99 36.73
C LYS A 69 -26.60 -30.98 38.26
N GLU A 70 -27.52 -30.23 38.86
CA GLU A 70 -27.86 -30.38 40.26
C GLU A 70 -28.83 -31.54 40.35
N THR A 71 -28.25 -32.71 40.65
CA THR A 71 -29.00 -33.85 41.16
C THR A 71 -29.59 -33.46 42.51
N VAL A 72 -30.77 -32.85 42.52
CA VAL A 72 -31.59 -32.73 43.72
C VAL A 72 -32.21 -34.10 43.99
N THR A 73 -31.60 -34.85 44.92
CA THR A 73 -32.20 -36.06 45.49
C THR A 73 -33.17 -35.68 46.59
N THR A 74 -34.46 -35.86 46.35
CA THR A 74 -35.44 -36.20 47.37
C THR A 74 -36.15 -37.49 46.93
N ASP A 75 -36.00 -38.53 47.75
CA ASP A 75 -36.70 -39.82 47.70
C ASP A 75 -36.61 -40.65 46.42
N GLY A 76 -35.39 -41.13 46.10
CA GLY A 76 -35.17 -42.50 45.60
C GLY A 76 -35.75 -42.91 44.24
N LYS A 77 -36.33 -42.00 43.45
CA LYS A 77 -36.68 -42.23 42.04
C LYS A 77 -36.32 -41.02 41.20
N PRO A 78 -35.53 -41.16 40.12
CA PRO A 78 -35.32 -40.08 39.18
C PRO A 78 -36.64 -39.85 38.43
N VAL A 79 -37.37 -38.80 38.81
CA VAL A 79 -38.39 -38.24 37.95
C VAL A 79 -37.62 -37.39 36.95
N GLU A 80 -37.48 -37.91 35.73
CA GLU A 80 -37.12 -37.11 34.57
C GLU A 80 -38.26 -36.11 34.34
N THR A 81 -38.25 -34.99 35.06
CA THR A 81 -38.95 -33.80 34.57
C THR A 81 -38.19 -33.38 33.33
N GLU A 82 -38.67 -33.87 32.18
CA GLU A 82 -38.39 -33.30 30.87
C GLU A 82 -38.81 -31.82 30.93
N VAL A 83 -37.88 -30.98 31.37
CA VAL A 83 -37.96 -29.55 31.10
C VAL A 83 -37.74 -29.44 29.60
N THR A 84 -38.82 -29.58 28.83
CA THR A 84 -38.85 -29.21 27.41
C THR A 84 -38.61 -27.72 27.37
N TYR A 85 -37.34 -27.34 27.29
CA TYR A 85 -36.92 -26.02 26.90
C TYR A 85 -37.55 -25.74 25.54
N ASN A 86 -38.63 -24.98 25.52
CA ASN A 86 -39.20 -24.40 24.30
C ASN A 86 -38.24 -23.30 23.84
N PHE A 87 -37.13 -23.73 23.27
CA PHE A 87 -36.17 -22.88 22.61
C PHE A 87 -36.71 -22.59 21.22
N ASP A 88 -37.15 -21.35 21.01
CA ASP A 88 -37.75 -20.93 19.76
C ASP A 88 -36.66 -20.66 18.71
N TRP A 89 -36.36 -21.69 17.92
CA TRP A 89 -35.41 -21.61 16.82
C TRP A 89 -35.77 -20.52 15.80
N ASN A 90 -37.04 -20.13 15.69
CA ASN A 90 -37.45 -19.08 14.76
C ASN A 90 -36.83 -17.73 15.13
N ILE A 91 -36.69 -17.42 16.42
CA ILE A 91 -36.06 -16.19 16.89
C ILE A 91 -34.58 -16.14 16.50
N ILE A 92 -33.88 -17.28 16.56
CA ILE A 92 -32.50 -17.37 16.11
C ILE A 92 -32.40 -17.24 14.59
N TYR A 93 -33.30 -17.86 13.84
CA TYR A 93 -33.32 -17.71 12.39
C TYR A 93 -33.58 -16.27 11.98
N ASP A 94 -34.57 -15.60 12.59
CA ASP A 94 -34.88 -14.19 12.34
C ASP A 94 -33.70 -13.28 12.70
N LEU A 95 -33.06 -13.51 13.84
CA LEU A 95 -31.87 -12.76 14.24
C LEU A 95 -30.71 -12.99 13.27
N SER A 96 -30.45 -14.24 12.89
CA SER A 96 -29.38 -14.57 11.94
C SER A 96 -29.64 -13.95 10.56
N SER A 97 -30.88 -13.93 10.10
CA SER A 97 -31.28 -13.30 8.85
C SER A 97 -31.04 -11.79 8.90
N LYS A 98 -31.41 -11.15 10.01
CA LYS A 98 -31.19 -9.71 10.22
C LYS A 98 -29.71 -9.35 10.26
N ILE A 99 -28.88 -10.17 10.93
CA ILE A 99 -27.43 -10.02 10.96
C ILE A 99 -26.83 -10.16 9.56
N ILE A 100 -27.27 -11.16 8.79
CA ILE A 100 -26.81 -11.38 7.42
C ILE A 100 -27.17 -10.18 6.53
N GLU A 101 -28.37 -9.64 6.64
CA GLU A 101 -28.79 -8.44 5.90
C GLU A 101 -27.94 -7.21 6.27
N GLU A 102 -27.69 -6.99 7.56
CA GLU A 102 -26.90 -5.86 8.04
C GLU A 102 -25.44 -5.96 7.57
N TYR A 103 -24.81 -7.14 7.69
CA TYR A 103 -23.47 -7.37 7.12
C TYR A 103 -23.46 -7.24 5.60
N SER A 104 -24.49 -7.71 4.89
CA SER A 104 -24.57 -7.55 3.44
C SER A 104 -24.63 -6.07 3.04
N GLN A 105 -25.39 -5.25 3.76
CA GLN A 105 -25.44 -3.80 3.52
C GLN A 105 -24.10 -3.12 3.81
N GLN A 106 -23.41 -3.51 4.88
CA GLN A 106 -22.08 -2.98 5.20
C GLN A 106 -21.07 -3.37 4.11
N ILE A 107 -21.09 -4.61 3.64
CA ILE A 107 -20.25 -5.09 2.55
C ILE A 107 -20.48 -4.27 1.28
N ASP A 108 -21.75 -4.04 0.91
CA ASP A 108 -22.08 -3.20 -0.25
C ASP A 108 -21.58 -1.76 -0.11
N SER A 109 -21.63 -1.19 1.09
CA SER A 109 -21.08 0.14 1.37
C SER A 109 -19.57 0.17 1.19
N ILE A 110 -18.85 -0.81 1.75
CA ILE A 110 -17.40 -0.94 1.61
C ILE A 110 -17.01 -1.12 0.14
N PHE A 111 -17.76 -1.91 -0.62
CA PHE A 111 -17.50 -2.08 -2.05
C PHE A 111 -17.65 -0.77 -2.84
N LYS A 112 -18.66 0.05 -2.52
CA LYS A 112 -18.82 1.37 -3.15
C LYS A 112 -17.67 2.30 -2.81
N GLU A 113 -17.24 2.33 -1.56
CA GLU A 113 -16.08 3.14 -1.15
C GLU A 113 -14.80 2.67 -1.85
N LEU A 114 -14.59 1.36 -1.96
CA LEU A 114 -13.47 0.77 -2.67
C LEU A 114 -13.47 1.17 -4.15
N GLU A 115 -14.64 1.17 -4.81
CA GLU A 115 -14.76 1.59 -6.21
C GLU A 115 -14.38 3.07 -6.40
N ILE A 116 -14.82 3.95 -5.49
CA ILE A 116 -14.47 5.37 -5.51
C ILE A 116 -12.97 5.56 -5.32
N VAL A 117 -12.36 4.89 -4.33
CA VAL A 117 -10.93 4.99 -4.06
C VAL A 117 -10.12 4.47 -5.25
N ASN A 118 -10.52 3.35 -5.84
CA ASN A 118 -9.84 2.77 -6.99
C ASN A 118 -9.91 3.70 -8.21
N LYS A 119 -11.04 4.36 -8.43
CA LYS A 119 -11.20 5.36 -9.48
C LYS A 119 -10.29 6.57 -9.27
N ILE A 120 -10.21 7.08 -8.04
CA ILE A 120 -9.30 8.18 -7.68
C ILE A 120 -7.84 7.76 -7.90
N LEU A 121 -7.46 6.56 -7.47
CA LEU A 121 -6.12 6.01 -7.68
C LEU A 121 -5.78 5.94 -9.17
N GLY A 122 -6.72 5.52 -10.01
CA GLY A 122 -6.56 5.52 -11.47
C GLY A 122 -6.24 6.92 -12.02
N TYR A 123 -6.96 7.96 -11.58
CA TYR A 123 -6.66 9.34 -11.99
C TYR A 123 -5.27 9.81 -11.54
N TRP A 124 -4.84 9.46 -10.34
CA TRP A 124 -3.50 9.80 -9.86
C TRP A 124 -2.41 9.09 -10.65
N GLN A 125 -2.61 7.82 -10.99
CA GLN A 125 -1.68 7.05 -11.81
C GLN A 125 -1.56 7.64 -13.22
N GLU A 126 -2.68 7.98 -13.85
CA GLU A 126 -2.69 8.60 -15.17
C GLU A 126 -2.06 10.00 -15.17
N ALA A 127 -2.37 10.83 -14.16
CA ALA A 127 -1.76 12.14 -13.98
C ALA A 127 -0.25 12.04 -13.75
N GLY A 128 0.19 11.11 -12.91
CA GLY A 128 1.60 10.84 -12.65
C GLY A 128 2.34 10.38 -13.90
N PHE A 129 1.75 9.46 -14.67
CA PHE A 129 2.29 8.98 -15.94
C PHE A 129 2.41 10.12 -16.96
N SER A 130 1.38 10.93 -17.11
CA SER A 130 1.38 12.08 -18.03
C SER A 130 2.46 13.09 -17.65
N TYR A 131 2.59 13.40 -16.37
CA TYR A 131 3.63 14.32 -15.88
C TYR A 131 5.04 13.78 -16.15
N ASP A 132 5.29 12.50 -15.86
CA ASP A 132 6.59 11.87 -16.10
C ASP A 132 6.92 11.81 -17.60
N ALA A 133 5.94 11.51 -18.45
CA ALA A 133 6.12 11.57 -19.90
C ALA A 133 6.51 12.98 -20.38
N HIS A 134 5.86 14.03 -19.88
CA HIS A 134 6.22 15.41 -20.18
C HIS A 134 7.62 15.78 -19.69
N LEU A 135 8.00 15.33 -18.50
CA LEU A 135 9.33 15.56 -17.93
C LEU A 135 10.40 14.85 -18.77
N GLY A 136 10.16 13.60 -19.15
CA GLY A 136 11.03 12.80 -20.02
C GLY A 136 11.25 13.48 -21.38
N LEU A 137 10.18 13.98 -22.01
CA LEU A 137 10.27 14.74 -23.25
C LEU A 137 11.10 16.01 -23.10
N LYS A 138 10.95 16.74 -21.99
CA LYS A 138 11.73 17.95 -21.72
C LYS A 138 13.22 17.64 -21.57
N VAL A 139 13.56 16.58 -20.86
CA VAL A 139 14.95 16.11 -20.70
C VAL A 139 15.52 15.71 -22.05
N MET A 140 14.77 14.95 -22.85
CA MET A 140 15.18 14.53 -24.19
C MET A 140 15.44 15.72 -25.12
N ASN A 141 14.55 16.72 -25.13
CA ASN A 141 14.73 17.95 -25.90
C ASN A 141 15.98 18.73 -25.47
N ASN A 142 16.24 18.84 -24.17
CA ASN A 142 17.46 19.49 -23.68
C ASN A 142 18.73 18.76 -24.16
N HIS A 143 18.73 17.43 -24.15
CA HIS A 143 19.84 16.63 -24.68
C HIS A 143 20.00 16.79 -26.19
N GLU A 144 18.91 16.87 -26.93
CA GLU A 144 18.92 17.13 -28.37
C GLU A 144 19.56 18.48 -28.67
N GLN A 145 19.13 19.54 -27.99
CA GLN A 145 19.71 20.89 -28.14
C GLN A 145 21.20 20.92 -27.80
N TRP A 146 21.60 20.25 -26.73
CA TRP A 146 23.02 20.15 -26.35
C TRP A 146 23.84 19.43 -27.41
N THR A 147 23.31 18.34 -27.97
CA THR A 147 23.96 17.56 -29.03
C THR A 147 24.09 18.40 -30.31
N GLU A 148 23.06 19.15 -30.66
CA GLU A 148 23.08 20.05 -31.82
C GLU A 148 24.10 21.18 -31.64
N ASN A 149 24.19 21.77 -30.45
CA ASN A 149 25.19 22.79 -30.15
C ASN A 149 26.62 22.22 -30.24
N LYS A 150 26.85 21.01 -29.74
CA LYS A 150 28.13 20.30 -29.91
C LYS A 150 28.45 20.02 -31.37
N ARG A 151 27.46 19.58 -32.15
CA ARG A 151 27.61 19.35 -33.60
C ARG A 151 28.02 20.63 -34.33
N LYS A 152 27.38 21.76 -34.02
CA LYS A 152 27.74 23.08 -34.56
C LYS A 152 29.17 23.48 -34.19
N TYR A 153 29.55 23.31 -32.93
CA TYR A 153 30.90 23.62 -32.46
C TYR A 153 31.98 22.77 -33.16
N LEU A 154 31.75 21.47 -33.32
CA LEU A 154 32.66 20.58 -34.03
C LEU A 154 32.81 20.97 -35.49
N LYS A 155 31.70 21.30 -36.17
CA LYS A 155 31.73 21.78 -37.55
C LYS A 155 32.53 23.09 -37.70
N TYR A 156 32.37 24.01 -36.74
CA TYR A 156 33.18 25.23 -36.70
C TYR A 156 34.68 24.93 -36.51
N ARG A 157 35.03 24.04 -35.58
CA ARG A 157 36.42 23.60 -35.36
C ARG A 157 37.03 22.91 -36.58
N GLN A 158 36.25 22.09 -37.27
CA GLN A 158 36.67 21.45 -38.51
C GLN A 158 36.97 22.50 -39.58
N GLY A 159 36.09 23.49 -39.79
CA GLY A 159 36.33 24.56 -40.76
C GLY A 159 37.59 25.38 -40.44
N GLN A 160 37.86 25.64 -39.16
CA GLN A 160 39.11 26.29 -38.73
C GLN A 160 40.33 25.42 -39.05
N LEU A 161 40.26 24.11 -38.77
CA LEU A 161 41.33 23.17 -39.10
C LEU A 161 41.60 23.15 -40.61
N ASP A 162 40.54 23.03 -41.43
CA ASP A 162 40.66 23.02 -42.89
C ASP A 162 41.30 24.32 -43.41
N SER A 163 40.96 25.47 -42.82
CA SER A 163 41.61 26.74 -43.13
C SER A 163 43.09 26.73 -42.78
N THR A 164 43.46 26.27 -41.59
CA THR A 164 44.86 26.18 -41.16
C THR A 164 45.67 25.21 -42.01
N VAL A 165 45.10 24.07 -42.39
CA VAL A 165 45.74 23.09 -43.27
C VAL A 165 45.98 23.71 -44.64
N LYS A 166 45.03 24.48 -45.16
CA LYS A 166 45.17 25.19 -46.43
C LYS A 166 46.27 26.25 -46.36
N GLU A 167 46.34 27.04 -45.28
CA GLU A 167 47.41 28.03 -45.08
C GLU A 167 48.79 27.37 -44.97
N ILE A 168 48.88 26.24 -44.27
CA ILE A 168 50.11 25.45 -44.19
C ILE A 168 50.50 24.94 -45.58
N ALA A 169 49.57 24.35 -46.33
CA ALA A 169 49.83 23.87 -47.70
C ALA A 169 50.28 25.02 -48.62
N ASP A 170 49.65 26.19 -48.53
CA ASP A 170 50.01 27.37 -49.31
C ASP A 170 51.40 27.89 -48.93
N SER A 171 51.76 27.89 -47.64
CA SER A 171 53.10 28.31 -47.19
C SER A 171 54.20 27.33 -47.59
N VAL A 172 53.97 26.01 -47.49
CA VAL A 172 54.91 24.98 -47.97
C VAL A 172 55.08 25.10 -49.48
N GLY A 173 54.00 25.26 -50.24
CA GLY A 173 54.05 25.44 -51.69
C GLY A 173 54.71 26.74 -52.16
N ARG A 174 54.87 27.75 -51.28
CA ARG A 174 55.70 28.93 -51.53
C ARG A 174 57.17 28.62 -51.29
N LEU A 175 57.50 27.94 -50.19
CA LEU A 175 58.87 27.54 -49.85
C LEU A 175 59.48 26.56 -50.86
N GLU A 176 58.69 25.71 -51.50
CA GLU A 176 59.18 24.82 -52.57
C GLU A 176 59.46 25.54 -53.91
N ARG A 177 58.95 26.76 -54.08
CA ARG A 177 59.08 27.54 -55.31
C ARG A 177 60.21 28.58 -55.26
N ASP A 178 60.65 28.96 -54.07
CA ASP A 178 61.85 29.78 -53.83
C ASP A 178 63.10 28.88 -53.76
#